data_AF-A0A3A8H8J2-F1
#
_entry.id   AF-A0A3A8H8J2-F1
#
_cell.length_a   1.000
_cell.length_b   1.000
_cell.length_c   1.000
_cell.angle_alpha   90.00
_cell.angle_beta   90.00
_cell.angle_gamma   90.00
#
_symmetry.space_group_name_H-M   'P 1'
#
loop_
_entity.id
_entity.type
_entity.pdbx_description
1 polymer ?
#
loop_
_entity_poly.entity_id
_entity_poly.type
_entity_poly.pdbx_seq_one_letter_code
_entity_poly.pdbx_strand_id
1 'polypeptide(L)'
;MRNRERVMLGSAAVLVAALIAVALWPSREASSPAAAPPVPNASPGPVTAAQVSPKRAVPVRTPDPAPPHATVVPPSPGDVPPEPEVANAPPQQNDPIEEEKPQTARWKLEKTEHIATLLGRDVSRLEGERQEAKSRGDKARVEQVDALLKRHRVRLNELREEARTLAEAARSEPPEP
;
A
#
# COMPACT_ATOMS: atom_id res chain seq x y z
N MET A 1 -33.93 3.50 -47.13
CA MET A 1 -34.18 3.62 -45.67
C MET A 1 -34.42 2.28 -44.95
N ARG A 2 -34.76 1.17 -45.64
CA ARG A 2 -35.07 -0.15 -45.05
C ARG A 2 -33.95 -0.88 -44.27
N ASN A 3 -32.69 -0.44 -44.39
CA ASN A 3 -31.56 -1.14 -43.76
C ASN A 3 -31.24 -0.63 -42.34
N ARG A 4 -31.74 0.56 -41.96
CA ARG A 4 -31.49 1.15 -40.63
C ARG A 4 -32.41 0.55 -39.56
N GLU A 5 -33.65 0.21 -39.92
CA GLU A 5 -34.61 -0.44 -39.02
C GLU A 5 -34.15 -1.84 -38.62
N ARG A 6 -33.56 -2.60 -39.55
CA ARG A 6 -33.06 -3.96 -39.28
C ARG A 6 -31.88 -4.00 -38.30
N VAL A 7 -31.03 -2.96 -38.31
CA VAL A 7 -29.89 -2.85 -37.38
C VAL A 7 -30.36 -2.45 -35.97
N MET A 8 -31.36 -1.56 -35.86
CA MET A 8 -31.96 -1.20 -34.56
C MET A 8 -32.76 -2.35 -33.92
N LEU A 9 -33.45 -3.17 -34.70
CA LEU A 9 -34.15 -4.34 -34.17
C LEU A 9 -33.17 -5.42 -33.66
N GLY A 10 -32.01 -5.58 -34.31
CA GLY A 10 -30.97 -6.51 -33.87
C GLY A 10 -30.32 -6.11 -32.54
N SER A 11 -30.07 -4.81 -32.32
CA SER A 11 -29.48 -4.35 -31.06
C SER A 11 -30.43 -4.45 -29.87
N ALA A 12 -31.73 -4.22 -30.09
CA ALA A 12 -32.76 -4.38 -29.07
C ALA A 12 -32.90 -5.84 -28.61
N ALA A 13 -32.84 -6.80 -29.54
CA ALA A 13 -32.93 -8.23 -29.21
C ALA A 13 -31.73 -8.72 -28.35
N VAL A 14 -30.53 -8.22 -28.62
CA VAL A 14 -29.32 -8.56 -27.84
C VAL A 14 -29.40 -8.02 -26.41
N LEU A 15 -29.92 -6.81 -26.22
CA LEU A 15 -30.13 -6.21 -24.90
C LEU A 15 -31.12 -7.00 -24.03
N VAL A 16 -32.21 -7.45 -24.62
CA VAL A 16 -33.22 -8.28 -23.92
C VAL A 16 -32.63 -9.64 -23.53
N ALA A 17 -31.86 -10.28 -24.42
CA ALA A 17 -31.21 -11.55 -24.11
C ALA A 17 -30.18 -11.43 -22.97
N ALA A 18 -29.41 -10.33 -22.93
CA ALA A 18 -28.45 -10.07 -21.86
C ALA A 18 -29.14 -9.87 -20.50
N LEU A 19 -30.27 -9.15 -20.45
CA LEU A 19 -31.05 -8.95 -19.23
C LEU A 19 -31.63 -10.26 -18.69
N ILE A 20 -32.13 -11.13 -19.57
CA ILE A 20 -32.65 -12.46 -19.20
C ILE A 20 -31.53 -13.35 -18.64
N ALA A 21 -30.34 -13.32 -19.24
CA ALA A 21 -29.19 -14.10 -18.77
C ALA A 21 -28.70 -13.67 -17.37
N VAL A 22 -28.76 -12.38 -17.05
CA VAL A 22 -28.43 -11.86 -15.71
C VAL A 22 -29.51 -12.25 -14.70
N ALA A 23 -30.79 -12.14 -15.06
CA ALA A 23 -31.90 -12.49 -14.18
C ALA A 23 -31.95 -13.99 -13.82
N LEU A 24 -31.48 -14.86 -14.72
CA LEU A 24 -31.40 -16.31 -14.51
C LEU A 24 -30.07 -16.77 -13.92
N TRP A 25 -29.15 -15.85 -13.59
CA TRP A 25 -27.87 -16.22 -13.02
C TRP A 25 -28.05 -16.70 -11.57
N PRO A 26 -27.70 -17.95 -11.22
CA PRO A 26 -27.88 -18.46 -9.87
C PRO A 26 -26.96 -17.70 -8.91
N SER A 27 -27.53 -17.04 -7.90
CA SER A 27 -26.76 -16.49 -6.78
C SER A 27 -26.08 -17.62 -6.05
N ARG A 28 -24.74 -17.69 -6.18
CA ARG A 28 -23.91 -18.57 -5.38
C ARG A 28 -23.90 -18.03 -3.95
N GLU A 29 -24.74 -18.58 -3.09
CA GLU A 29 -24.72 -18.30 -1.66
C GLU A 29 -23.31 -18.54 -1.11
N ALA A 30 -22.77 -17.51 -0.45
CA ALA A 30 -21.53 -17.61 0.29
C ALA A 30 -21.74 -18.57 1.47
N SER A 31 -21.11 -19.74 1.43
CA SER A 31 -21.06 -20.63 2.59
C SER A 31 -20.34 -19.93 3.74
N SER A 32 -21.10 -19.64 4.79
CA SER A 32 -20.59 -19.20 6.09
C SER A 32 -19.69 -20.30 6.67
N PRO A 33 -18.45 -20.02 7.12
CA PRO A 33 -17.63 -21.04 7.74
C PRO A 33 -18.19 -21.38 9.12
N ALA A 34 -18.70 -22.60 9.23
CA ALA A 34 -19.14 -23.22 10.46
C ALA A 34 -18.00 -23.29 11.50
N ALA A 35 -18.36 -23.07 12.76
CA ALA A 35 -17.49 -23.14 13.93
C ALA A 35 -16.73 -24.47 14.01
N ALA A 36 -15.42 -24.39 14.25
CA ALA A 36 -14.57 -25.56 14.49
C ALA A 36 -14.75 -26.10 15.92
N PRO A 37 -14.75 -27.43 16.13
CA PRO A 37 -14.75 -28.02 17.48
C PRO A 37 -13.35 -27.92 18.13
N PRO A 38 -13.26 -27.94 19.48
CA PRO A 38 -11.99 -27.85 20.18
C PRO A 38 -11.20 -29.17 20.08
N VAL A 39 -9.92 -29.06 19.75
CA VAL A 39 -8.93 -30.15 19.77
C VAL A 39 -8.51 -30.48 21.21
N PRO A 40 -8.45 -31.76 21.62
CA PRO A 40 -7.92 -32.15 22.93
C PRO A 40 -6.38 -32.13 22.95
N ASN A 41 -5.84 -31.61 24.05
CA ASN A 41 -4.41 -31.59 24.41
C ASN A 41 -3.74 -32.96 24.26
N ALA A 42 -2.62 -33.01 23.53
CA ALA A 42 -1.68 -34.13 23.53
C ALA A 42 -0.30 -33.66 24.03
N SER A 43 0.22 -34.34 25.06
CA SER A 43 1.51 -34.08 25.71
C SER A 43 2.73 -34.31 24.78
N PRO A 44 3.89 -33.69 25.06
CA PRO A 44 5.10 -33.88 24.28
C PRO A 44 5.87 -35.14 24.69
N GLY A 45 6.08 -36.06 23.75
CA GLY A 45 7.07 -37.14 23.86
C GLY A 45 8.42 -36.74 23.23
N PRO A 46 9.56 -37.29 23.69
CA PRO A 46 10.88 -36.90 23.23
C PRO A 46 11.21 -37.51 21.86
N VAL A 47 11.64 -36.68 20.92
CA VAL A 47 12.09 -37.09 19.59
C VAL A 47 13.59 -37.42 19.59
N THR A 48 13.93 -38.65 19.21
CA THR A 48 15.30 -39.12 18.99
C THR A 48 15.87 -38.55 17.69
N ALA A 49 17.12 -38.05 17.74
CA ALA A 49 17.82 -37.41 16.65
C ALA A 49 18.14 -38.37 15.49
N ALA A 50 17.60 -38.08 14.30
CA ALA A 50 18.00 -38.72 13.05
C ALA A 50 19.22 -38.02 12.44
N GLN A 51 20.18 -38.82 11.98
CA GLN A 51 21.45 -38.42 11.39
C GLN A 51 21.27 -37.53 10.14
N VAL A 52 22.08 -36.46 10.07
CA VAL A 52 22.08 -35.48 8.97
C VAL A 52 23.18 -35.85 7.95
N SER A 53 22.79 -36.09 6.70
CA SER A 53 23.67 -36.24 5.53
C SER A 53 24.49 -34.97 5.25
N PRO A 54 25.69 -35.07 4.64
CA PRO A 54 26.60 -33.94 4.50
C PRO A 54 26.03 -32.82 3.62
N LYS A 55 25.97 -31.64 4.22
CA LYS A 55 25.41 -30.40 3.69
C LYS A 55 26.29 -29.87 2.54
N ARG A 56 25.66 -29.61 1.39
CA ARG A 56 26.20 -28.88 0.25
C ARG A 56 26.90 -27.59 0.73
N ALA A 57 28.14 -27.37 0.32
CA ALA A 57 28.92 -26.19 0.67
C ALA A 57 28.19 -24.91 0.21
N VAL A 58 27.72 -24.15 1.20
CA VAL A 58 27.18 -22.80 1.02
C VAL A 58 28.39 -21.86 0.94
N PRO A 59 28.42 -20.87 0.03
CA PRO A 59 29.45 -19.84 0.05
C PRO A 59 29.44 -19.17 1.42
N VAL A 60 30.58 -19.20 2.11
CA VAL A 60 30.77 -18.50 3.38
C VAL A 60 30.61 -17.01 3.08
N ARG A 61 29.45 -16.44 3.41
CA ARG A 61 29.36 -15.00 3.60
C ARG A 61 30.25 -14.70 4.79
N THR A 62 31.29 -13.91 4.56
CA THR A 62 32.00 -13.20 5.63
C THR A 62 30.95 -12.60 6.57
N PRO A 63 31.08 -12.79 7.90
CA PRO A 63 30.21 -12.08 8.82
C PRO A 63 30.29 -10.59 8.48
N ASP A 64 29.13 -9.93 8.35
CA ASP A 64 29.08 -8.47 8.40
C ASP A 64 29.90 -8.02 9.62
N PRO A 65 30.72 -6.97 9.53
CA PRO A 65 31.33 -6.42 10.72
C PRO A 65 30.21 -6.13 11.71
N ALA A 66 30.30 -6.71 12.91
CA ALA A 66 29.35 -6.46 13.96
C ALA A 66 29.17 -4.94 14.09
N PRO A 67 27.92 -4.44 14.22
CA PRO A 67 27.71 -3.02 14.42
C PRO A 67 28.60 -2.56 15.57
N PRO A 68 29.27 -1.39 15.49
CA PRO A 68 30.13 -0.93 16.56
C PRO A 68 29.28 -0.89 17.83
N HIS A 69 29.52 -1.82 18.73
CA HIS A 69 28.87 -1.82 20.03
C HIS A 69 29.26 -0.51 20.70
N ALA A 70 28.26 0.27 21.13
CA ALA A 70 28.50 1.51 21.84
C ALA A 70 29.37 1.20 23.08
N THR A 71 30.62 1.61 23.04
CA THR A 71 31.51 1.51 24.20
C THR A 71 31.04 2.54 25.21
N VAL A 72 30.27 2.09 26.21
CA VAL A 72 29.87 2.94 27.33
C VAL A 72 31.13 3.24 28.14
N VAL A 73 31.62 4.48 28.05
CA VAL A 73 32.72 4.96 28.87
C VAL A 73 32.23 4.99 30.32
N PRO A 74 32.88 4.30 31.27
CA PRO A 74 32.51 4.41 32.66
C PRO A 74 32.71 5.86 33.12
N PRO A 75 31.75 6.45 33.85
CA PRO A 75 31.86 7.82 34.32
C PRO A 75 33.15 8.00 35.12
N SER A 76 33.88 9.07 34.83
CA SER A 76 35.12 9.37 35.56
C SER A 76 34.79 9.74 37.00
N PRO A 77 35.70 9.54 37.97
CA PRO A 77 35.48 10.01 39.34
C PRO A 77 35.26 11.53 39.35
N GLY A 78 34.02 11.96 39.62
CA GLY A 78 33.59 13.36 39.52
C GLY A 78 32.51 13.65 38.46
N ASP A 79 32.18 12.69 37.60
CA ASP A 79 31.01 12.78 36.72
C ASP A 79 29.73 12.77 37.56
N VAL A 80 28.99 13.88 37.51
CA VAL A 80 27.66 13.99 38.10
C VAL A 80 26.68 13.35 37.13
N PRO A 81 25.87 12.36 37.56
CA PRO A 81 24.80 11.82 36.72
C PRO A 81 23.91 12.97 36.22
N PRO A 82 23.46 12.96 34.95
CA PRO A 82 22.52 13.97 34.48
C PRO A 82 21.33 14.01 35.44
N GLU A 83 20.92 15.21 35.82
CA GLU A 83 19.81 15.38 36.76
C GLU A 83 18.58 14.64 36.24
N PRO A 84 17.87 13.91 37.11
CA PRO A 84 16.70 13.15 36.68
C PRO A 84 15.69 14.10 36.04
N GLU A 85 15.21 13.73 34.85
CA GLU A 85 14.14 14.47 34.16
C GLU A 85 12.99 14.67 35.16
N VAL A 86 12.73 15.93 35.50
CA VAL A 86 11.75 16.28 36.53
C VAL A 86 10.38 15.84 36.03
N ALA A 87 9.82 14.82 36.66
CA ALA A 87 8.45 14.39 36.40
C ALA A 87 7.53 15.60 36.64
N ASN A 88 6.75 15.97 35.63
CA ASN A 88 5.83 17.11 35.66
C ASN A 88 6.53 18.49 35.65
N ALA A 89 7.50 18.66 34.75
CA ALA A 89 8.06 19.97 34.45
C ALA A 89 6.93 21.00 34.19
N PRO A 90 7.06 22.25 34.70
CA PRO A 90 6.08 23.30 34.42
C PRO A 90 5.86 23.46 32.90
N PRO A 91 4.65 23.84 32.45
CA PRO A 91 4.41 24.12 31.04
C PRO A 91 5.46 25.08 30.51
N GLN A 92 6.23 24.64 29.51
CA GLN A 92 7.20 25.52 28.87
C GLN A 92 6.43 26.60 28.11
N GLN A 93 6.89 27.84 28.27
CA GLN A 93 6.34 28.95 27.50
C GLN A 93 6.87 28.83 26.07
N ASN A 94 6.09 28.20 25.21
CA ASN A 94 6.41 28.06 23.80
C ASN A 94 6.37 29.44 23.12
N ASP A 95 7.20 29.60 22.09
CA ASP A 95 7.10 30.77 21.22
C ASP A 95 5.69 30.89 20.63
N PRO A 96 5.19 32.12 20.39
CA PRO A 96 3.94 32.32 19.71
C PRO A 96 3.94 31.58 18.37
N ILE A 97 2.91 30.76 18.13
CA ILE A 97 2.74 30.05 16.87
C ILE A 97 2.32 31.07 15.81
N GLU A 98 3.10 31.21 14.75
CA GLU A 98 2.72 32.01 13.59
C GLU A 98 1.47 31.44 12.91
N GLU A 99 0.62 32.32 12.37
CA GLU A 99 -0.58 31.89 11.65
C GLU A 99 -0.20 31.06 10.41
N GLU A 100 -0.73 29.83 10.30
CA GLU A 100 -0.50 28.97 9.15
C GLU A 100 -1.06 29.64 7.89
N LYS A 101 -0.29 29.62 6.79
CA LYS A 101 -0.75 30.13 5.51
C LYS A 101 -2.04 29.43 5.08
N PRO A 102 -3.00 30.14 4.47
CA PRO A 102 -4.24 29.53 4.01
C PRO A 102 -3.93 28.43 3.00
N GLN A 103 -4.49 27.24 3.22
CA GLN A 103 -4.39 26.12 2.29
C GLN A 103 -5.32 26.36 1.09
N THR A 104 -4.89 27.21 0.16
CA THR A 104 -5.61 27.63 -1.04
C THR A 104 -5.93 26.46 -1.97
N ALA A 105 -6.95 26.60 -2.80
CA ALA A 105 -7.29 25.57 -3.79
C ALA A 105 -6.15 25.39 -4.80
N ARG A 106 -5.46 26.48 -5.16
CA ARG A 106 -4.24 26.44 -5.99
C ARG A 106 -3.11 25.64 -5.35
N TRP A 107 -2.82 25.86 -4.07
CA TRP A 107 -1.78 25.11 -3.36
C TRP A 107 -2.12 23.62 -3.30
N LYS A 108 -3.39 23.27 -3.00
CA LYS A 108 -3.84 21.87 -2.98
C LYS A 108 -3.76 21.22 -4.36
N LEU A 109 -4.10 21.96 -5.42
CA LEU A 109 -3.99 21.48 -6.79
C LEU A 109 -2.55 21.11 -7.13
N GLU A 110 -1.60 22.02 -6.88
CA GLU A 110 -0.17 21.80 -7.13
C GLU A 110 0.32 20.54 -6.41
N LYS A 111 -0.04 20.38 -5.12
CA LYS A 111 0.34 19.19 -4.34
C LYS A 111 -0.28 17.91 -4.90
N THR A 112 -1.54 17.95 -5.29
CA THR A 112 -2.24 16.78 -5.83
C THR A 112 -1.63 16.34 -7.16
N GLU A 113 -1.31 17.28 -8.05
CA GLU A 113 -0.64 17.01 -9.32
C GLU A 113 0.77 16.45 -9.12
N HIS A 114 1.51 16.98 -8.14
CA HIS A 114 2.82 16.45 -7.77
C HIS A 114 2.74 15.00 -7.30
N ILE A 115 1.80 14.68 -6.40
CA ILE A 115 1.59 13.31 -5.92
C ILE A 115 1.16 12.38 -7.07
N ALA A 116 0.24 12.83 -7.94
CA ALA A 116 -0.19 12.06 -9.11
C ALA A 116 0.99 11.75 -10.05
N THR A 117 1.93 12.69 -10.21
CA THR A 117 3.14 12.50 -11.01
C THR A 117 4.05 11.44 -10.41
N LEU A 118 4.33 11.51 -9.10
CA LEU A 118 5.15 10.52 -8.40
C LEU A 118 4.53 9.12 -8.48
N LEU A 119 3.23 9.00 -8.24
CA LEU A 119 2.51 7.74 -8.31
C LEU A 119 2.48 7.18 -9.74
N GLY A 120 2.36 8.04 -10.75
CA GLY A 120 2.46 7.66 -12.16
C GLY A 120 3.82 7.03 -12.49
N ARG A 121 4.91 7.61 -11.99
CA ARG A 121 6.27 7.04 -12.13
C ARG A 121 6.37 5.67 -11.46
N ASP A 122 5.78 5.51 -10.27
CA ASP A 122 5.79 4.23 -9.56
C ASP A 122 5.01 3.14 -10.30
N VAL A 123 3.88 3.49 -10.93
CA VAL A 123 3.15 2.56 -11.81
C VAL A 123 4.05 2.09 -12.96
N SER A 124 4.73 3.00 -13.66
CA SER A 124 5.63 2.62 -14.76
C SER A 124 6.80 1.73 -14.28
N ARG A 125 7.37 2.04 -13.11
CA ARG A 125 8.43 1.22 -12.50
C ARG A 125 7.94 -0.19 -12.16
N LEU A 126 6.76 -0.30 -11.53
CA LEU A 126 6.15 -1.58 -11.17
C LEU A 126 5.77 -2.41 -12.39
N GLU A 127 5.35 -1.79 -13.50
CA GLU A 127 5.11 -2.49 -14.76
C GLU A 127 6.40 -3.14 -15.30
N GLY A 128 7.53 -2.45 -15.19
CA GLY A 128 8.85 -3.01 -15.49
C GLY A 128 9.19 -4.21 -14.59
N GLU A 129 9.04 -4.05 -13.27
CA GLU A 129 9.29 -5.13 -12.29
C GLU A 129 8.41 -6.35 -12.55
N ARG A 130 7.13 -6.14 -12.90
CA ARG A 130 6.20 -7.21 -13.25
C ARG A 130 6.71 -8.00 -14.45
N GLN A 131 7.16 -7.31 -15.49
CA GLN A 131 7.67 -7.95 -16.70
C GLN A 131 8.97 -8.72 -16.42
N GLU A 132 9.84 -8.20 -15.57
CA GLU A 132 11.06 -8.88 -15.13
C GLU A 132 10.77 -10.11 -14.24
N ALA A 133 9.79 -10.02 -13.35
CA ALA A 133 9.33 -11.17 -12.57
C ALA A 133 8.73 -12.24 -13.49
N LYS A 134 7.95 -11.83 -14.50
CA LYS A 134 7.36 -12.71 -15.51
C LYS A 134 8.42 -13.40 -16.36
N SER A 135 9.48 -12.70 -16.79
CA SER A 135 10.57 -13.30 -17.56
C SER A 135 11.39 -14.31 -16.73
N ARG A 136 11.50 -14.09 -15.41
CA ARG A 136 12.10 -15.05 -14.47
C ARG A 136 11.19 -16.22 -14.08
N GLY A 137 9.91 -16.18 -14.46
CA GLY A 137 8.92 -17.19 -14.09
C GLY A 137 8.48 -17.12 -12.62
N ASP A 138 8.77 -16.01 -11.92
CA ASP A 138 8.40 -15.81 -10.52
C ASP A 138 6.93 -15.36 -10.40
N LYS A 139 6.03 -16.34 -10.35
CA LYS A 139 4.58 -16.11 -10.28
C LYS A 139 4.15 -15.37 -9.02
N ALA A 140 4.75 -15.69 -7.87
CA ALA A 140 4.41 -15.06 -6.59
C ALA A 140 4.74 -13.57 -6.63
N ARG A 141 5.90 -13.19 -7.19
CA ARG A 141 6.25 -11.79 -7.36
C ARG A 141 5.34 -11.08 -8.36
N VAL A 142 4.96 -11.72 -9.47
CA VAL A 142 4.01 -11.14 -10.43
C VAL A 142 2.67 -10.82 -9.77
N GLU A 143 2.11 -11.75 -8.99
CA GLU A 143 0.84 -11.53 -8.28
C GLU A 143 0.92 -10.39 -7.26
N GLN A 144 2.02 -10.33 -6.50
CA GLN A 144 2.26 -9.25 -5.54
C GLN A 144 2.32 -7.88 -6.23
N VAL A 145 3.05 -7.78 -7.34
CA VAL A 145 3.17 -6.54 -8.12
C VAL A 145 1.84 -6.18 -8.79
N ASP A 146 1.08 -7.15 -9.29
CA ASP A 146 -0.25 -6.91 -9.87
C ASP A 146 -1.25 -6.36 -8.85
N ALA A 147 -1.21 -6.84 -7.60
CA ALA A 147 -2.02 -6.29 -6.53
C ALA A 147 -1.64 -4.82 -6.20
N LEU A 148 -0.34 -4.50 -6.21
CA LEU A 148 0.14 -3.12 -6.03
C LEU A 148 -0.27 -2.21 -7.19
N LEU A 149 -0.07 -2.66 -8.43
CA LEU A 149 -0.47 -1.93 -9.64
C LEU A 149 -1.96 -1.61 -9.65
N LYS A 150 -2.81 -2.58 -9.25
CA LYS A 150 -4.25 -2.34 -9.15
C LYS A 150 -4.57 -1.19 -8.19
N ARG A 151 -3.98 -1.21 -6.99
CA ARG A 151 -4.18 -0.15 -5.98
C ARG A 151 -3.68 1.21 -6.46
N HIS A 152 -2.48 1.26 -7.04
CA HIS A 152 -1.90 2.52 -7.53
C HIS A 152 -2.69 3.10 -8.70
N ARG A 153 -3.20 2.28 -9.61
CA ARG A 153 -4.05 2.76 -10.72
C ARG A 153 -5.37 3.34 -10.23
N VAL A 154 -6.02 2.71 -9.25
CA VAL A 154 -7.23 3.25 -8.61
C VAL A 154 -6.92 4.60 -7.96
N ARG A 155 -5.86 4.66 -7.12
CA ARG A 155 -5.47 5.90 -6.45
C ARG A 155 -5.08 7.00 -7.42
N LEU A 156 -4.41 6.67 -8.52
CA LEU A 156 -4.04 7.64 -9.55
C LEU A 156 -5.28 8.23 -10.25
N ASN A 157 -6.32 7.44 -10.46
CA ASN A 157 -7.58 7.97 -10.98
C ASN A 157 -8.26 8.87 -9.95
N GLU A 158 -8.31 8.50 -8.67
CA GLU A 158 -8.85 9.37 -7.61
C GLU A 158 -8.14 10.72 -7.57
N LEU A 159 -6.79 10.72 -7.60
CA LEU A 159 -6.00 11.96 -7.59
C LEU A 159 -6.26 12.82 -8.83
N ARG A 160 -6.54 12.22 -9.98
CA ARG A 160 -6.88 12.96 -11.20
C ARG A 160 -8.26 13.59 -11.10
N GLU A 161 -9.24 12.90 -10.53
CA GLU A 161 -10.55 13.50 -10.28
C GLU A 161 -10.47 14.61 -9.23
N GLU A 162 -9.71 14.40 -8.15
CA GLU A 162 -9.44 15.43 -7.14
C GLU A 162 -8.77 16.66 -7.77
N ALA A 163 -7.75 16.47 -8.60
CA ALA A 163 -7.10 17.56 -9.33
C ALA A 163 -8.09 18.31 -10.24
N ARG A 164 -9.05 17.64 -10.90
CA ARG A 164 -10.10 18.33 -11.69
C ARG A 164 -10.97 19.21 -10.81
N THR A 165 -11.42 18.70 -9.66
CA THR A 165 -12.25 19.48 -8.73
C THR A 165 -11.49 20.68 -8.15
N LEU A 166 -10.20 20.50 -7.82
CA LEU A 166 -9.35 21.56 -7.32
C LEU A 166 -9.02 22.59 -8.40
N ALA A 167 -8.87 22.16 -9.66
CA ALA A 167 -8.66 23.07 -10.79
C ALA A 167 -9.86 23.98 -11.04
N GLU A 168 -11.08 23.48 -10.83
CA GLU A 168 -12.29 24.31 -10.87
C GLU A 168 -12.31 25.31 -9.72
N ALA A 169 -12.05 24.87 -8.48
CA ALA A 169 -11.99 25.73 -7.30
C ALA A 169 -10.90 26.81 -7.41
N ALA A 170 -9.72 26.45 -7.91
CA ALA A 170 -8.57 27.35 -8.11
C ALA A 170 -8.84 28.48 -9.12
N ARG A 171 -9.80 28.30 -10.05
CA ARG A 171 -10.24 29.33 -10.99
C ARG A 171 -11.19 30.34 -10.36
N SER A 172 -11.97 29.89 -9.38
CA SER A 172 -12.92 30.75 -8.63
C SER A 172 -12.26 31.49 -7.48
N GLU A 173 -11.03 31.13 -7.12
CA GLU A 173 -10.27 31.74 -6.04
C GLU A 173 -9.73 33.12 -6.45
N PRO A 174 -9.92 34.16 -5.61
CA PRO A 174 -9.34 35.48 -5.88
C PRO A 174 -7.79 35.40 -5.90
N PRO A 175 -7.12 36.27 -6.66
CA PRO A 175 -5.66 36.32 -6.67
C PRO A 175 -5.15 36.63 -5.25
N GLU A 176 -4.07 35.94 -4.85
CA GLU A 176 -3.41 36.23 -3.57
C GLU A 176 -2.93 37.70 -3.54
N PRO A 177 -3.03 38.37 -2.36
CA PRO A 177 -2.69 39.79 -2.20
C PRO A 177 -1.20 40.10 -2.36
#